data_AF-A0A1T4NPI2-F1
#
_entry.id   AF-A0A1T4NPI2-F1
#
_cell.length_a   1.000
_cell.length_b   1.000
_cell.length_c   1.000
_cell.angle_alpha   90.00
_cell.angle_beta   90.00
_cell.angle_gamma   90.00
#
_symmetry.space_group_name_H-M   'P 1'
#
loop_
_entity.id
_entity.type
_entity.pdbx_description
1 polymer ?
#
loop_
_entity_poly.entity_id
_entity_poly.type
_entity_poly.pdbx_seq_one_letter_code
_entity_poly.pdbx_strand_id
1 'polypeptide(L)'
;MKLKKILTFIISLVVCISICGLVFAHPGRLDESGGHWDHSTGTYHYHTGENAGKKQSSSNSYNYYDNDYYNDEKDLTYENIIDDLLDQLDEKDNEIDKLNKKLYDLNNKFEKEQEKNKKKYLAAIIVLTALTVTFLYFFILKCSDAKDYKKGKEEFEEYLRNERDENKKLENEISTLENEINEQKSINSSLKAVALNSQAFIKNIYKTNTINKIANVPEDIHLYFENDKLQLNDVLYPDYEYGRYTGYISETGKCFHMKKGCTGAIKPICILDKKAIKDKKPCLKCCRFIDIPTWALTYQNLVEYAKENGIKFNN
;
A
#
# COMPACT_ATOMS: atom_id res chain seq x y z
N MET A 1 20.55 70.04 13.72
CA MET A 1 20.08 69.73 12.35
C MET A 1 18.66 70.28 12.22
N LYS A 2 18.31 71.09 11.19
CA LYS A 2 16.97 71.71 11.10
C LYS A 2 15.89 70.63 11.13
N LEU A 3 14.82 70.80 11.92
CA LEU A 3 13.75 69.81 12.15
C LEU A 3 13.23 69.15 10.86
N LYS A 4 13.13 69.95 9.79
CA LYS A 4 12.76 69.47 8.44
C LYS A 4 13.70 68.38 7.91
N LYS A 5 15.02 68.50 8.14
CA LYS A 5 16.04 67.52 7.70
C LYS A 5 15.98 66.21 8.50
N ILE A 6 15.64 66.28 9.80
CA ILE A 6 15.43 65.08 10.62
C ILE A 6 14.17 64.34 10.15
N LEU A 7 13.09 65.07 9.88
CA LEU A 7 11.84 64.50 9.38
C LEU A 7 12.00 63.83 8.02
N THR A 8 12.69 64.48 7.07
CA THR A 8 12.96 63.87 5.76
C THR A 8 13.82 62.59 5.88
N PHE A 9 14.77 62.57 6.81
CA PHE A 9 15.61 61.39 7.07
C PHE A 9 14.81 60.22 7.63
N ILE A 10 13.92 60.46 8.62
CA ILE A 10 13.08 59.42 9.21
C ILE A 10 12.09 58.86 8.19
N ILE A 11 11.45 59.71 7.37
CA ILE A 11 10.54 59.25 6.31
C ILE A 11 11.29 58.40 5.27
N SER A 12 12.48 58.84 4.86
CA SER A 12 13.33 58.07 3.93
C SER A 12 13.71 56.71 4.51
N LEU A 13 14.03 56.63 5.80
CA LEU A 13 14.40 55.39 6.47
C LEU A 13 13.22 54.39 6.54
N VAL A 14 12.01 54.88 6.86
CA VAL A 14 10.79 54.07 6.94
C VAL A 14 10.37 53.53 5.56
N VAL A 15 10.56 54.33 4.50
CA VAL A 15 10.31 53.91 3.11
C VAL A 15 11.33 52.86 2.68
N CYS A 16 12.62 53.04 2.97
CA CYS A 16 13.65 52.04 2.67
C CYS A 16 13.41 50.70 3.38
N ILE A 17 13.04 50.71 4.67
CA ILE A 17 12.77 49.48 5.43
C ILE A 17 11.51 48.77 4.89
N SER A 18 10.48 49.52 4.47
CA SER A 18 9.26 48.95 3.89
C SER A 18 9.48 48.25 2.53
N ILE A 19 10.47 48.67 1.74
CA ILE A 19 10.75 48.10 0.41
C ILE A 19 11.62 46.83 0.52
N CYS A 20 12.44 46.70 1.56
CA CYS A 20 13.31 45.53 1.75
C CYS A 20 12.56 44.23 2.13
N GLY A 21 11.30 44.31 2.58
CA GLY A 21 10.52 43.13 3.01
C GLY A 21 9.85 42.31 1.90
N LEU A 22 10.01 42.68 0.63
CA LEU A 22 9.25 42.11 -0.50
C LEU A 22 10.05 41.21 -1.47
N VAL A 23 11.31 40.90 -1.17
CA VAL A 23 12.12 40.02 -2.04
C VAL A 23 12.27 38.65 -1.38
N PHE A 24 11.21 37.85 -1.46
CA PHE A 24 11.32 36.40 -1.31
C PHE A 24 11.60 35.81 -2.70
N ALA A 25 12.88 35.77 -3.07
CA ALA A 25 13.31 34.83 -4.08
C ALA A 25 13.20 33.44 -3.44
N HIS A 26 12.26 32.61 -3.89
CA HIS A 26 12.25 31.20 -3.53
C HIS A 26 13.38 30.53 -4.31
N PRO A 27 14.51 30.13 -3.69
CA PRO A 27 15.33 29.11 -4.31
C PRO A 27 14.46 27.86 -4.36
N GLY A 28 14.23 27.32 -5.55
CA GLY A 28 13.57 26.01 -5.69
C GLY A 28 14.27 25.05 -4.73
N ARG A 29 13.54 24.59 -3.71
CA ARG A 29 14.10 23.83 -2.60
C ARG A 29 14.56 22.49 -3.18
N LEU A 30 15.87 22.29 -3.21
CA LEU A 30 16.46 20.99 -3.48
C LEU A 30 16.20 20.10 -2.26
N ASP A 31 15.96 18.82 -2.48
CA ASP A 31 15.86 17.86 -1.38
C ASP A 31 17.25 17.53 -0.79
N GLU A 32 17.28 16.62 0.18
CA GLU A 32 18.50 16.16 0.85
C GLU A 32 19.51 15.51 -0.10
N SER A 33 19.09 15.09 -1.29
CA SER A 33 19.95 14.51 -2.34
C SER A 33 20.45 15.56 -3.35
N GLY A 34 20.07 16.83 -3.20
CA GLY A 34 20.56 17.94 -4.03
C GLY A 34 19.89 18.06 -5.40
N GLY A 35 18.69 17.47 -5.57
CA GLY A 35 17.90 17.51 -6.80
C GLY A 35 16.43 17.87 -6.60
N HIS A 36 15.63 17.75 -7.67
CA HIS A 36 14.17 17.88 -7.63
C HIS A 36 13.49 17.03 -8.71
N TRP A 37 12.23 16.68 -8.46
CA TRP A 37 11.40 15.92 -9.39
C TRP A 37 10.71 16.84 -10.40
N ASP A 38 10.99 16.66 -11.71
CA ASP A 38 10.29 17.36 -12.78
C ASP A 38 9.08 16.53 -13.25
N HIS A 39 7.90 17.02 -12.89
CA HIS A 39 6.63 16.35 -13.17
C HIS A 39 6.20 16.48 -14.64
N SER A 40 6.83 17.37 -15.42
CA SER A 40 6.54 17.53 -16.85
C SER A 40 7.28 16.52 -17.72
N THR A 41 8.45 16.08 -17.28
CA THR A 41 9.28 15.09 -17.97
C THR A 41 9.22 13.71 -17.31
N GLY A 42 8.71 13.62 -16.07
CA GLY A 42 8.68 12.40 -15.28
C GLY A 42 10.06 11.93 -14.85
N THR A 43 11.05 12.83 -14.82
CA THR A 43 12.44 12.51 -14.47
C THR A 43 12.93 13.35 -13.30
N TYR A 44 13.88 12.81 -12.56
CA TYR A 44 14.48 13.49 -11.42
C TYR A 44 15.77 14.20 -11.84
N HIS A 45 15.88 15.49 -11.52
CA HIS A 45 16.95 16.37 -11.99
C HIS A 45 17.87 16.76 -10.82
N TYR A 46 19.15 16.37 -10.91
CA TYR A 46 20.18 16.71 -9.93
C TYR A 46 20.83 18.05 -10.27
N HIS A 47 20.92 18.97 -9.29
CA HIS A 47 21.59 20.28 -9.44
C HIS A 47 22.98 20.31 -8.80
N THR A 48 23.24 19.42 -7.84
CA THR A 48 24.52 19.34 -7.11
C THR A 48 24.91 17.87 -6.86
N GLY A 49 26.20 17.59 -6.63
CA GLY A 49 26.72 16.24 -6.34
C GLY A 49 27.24 15.45 -7.55
N GLU A 50 27.71 14.23 -7.31
CA GLU A 50 28.44 13.36 -8.26
C GLU A 50 27.62 12.92 -9.50
N ASN A 51 26.31 13.15 -9.45
CA ASN A 51 25.35 12.83 -10.51
C ASN A 51 24.81 14.06 -11.25
N ALA A 52 25.27 15.27 -10.90
CA ALA A 52 24.92 16.49 -11.62
C ALA A 52 25.35 16.39 -13.09
N GLY A 53 24.39 16.43 -14.01
CA GLY A 53 24.61 16.40 -15.45
C GLY A 53 24.55 15.02 -16.14
N LYS A 54 24.20 13.93 -15.43
CA LYS A 54 24.02 12.61 -16.05
C LYS A 54 22.56 12.40 -16.52
N LYS A 55 22.35 12.10 -17.80
CA LYS A 55 21.04 11.68 -18.34
C LYS A 55 20.75 10.25 -17.90
N GLN A 56 19.62 10.03 -17.21
CA GLN A 56 19.17 8.71 -16.79
C GLN A 56 18.71 7.89 -18.02
N SER A 57 19.30 6.72 -18.23
CA SER A 57 18.90 5.79 -19.31
C SER A 57 17.59 5.10 -18.92
N SER A 58 16.57 5.22 -19.78
CA SER A 58 15.31 4.49 -19.62
C SER A 58 15.45 3.05 -20.09
N SER A 59 15.06 2.10 -19.25
CA SER A 59 14.79 0.72 -19.65
C SER A 59 13.89 0.05 -18.63
N ASN A 60 12.60 -0.08 -18.93
CA ASN A 60 12.07 -1.37 -19.37
C ASN A 60 10.58 -1.28 -19.67
N SER A 61 10.25 -1.65 -20.90
CA SER A 61 8.93 -2.01 -21.38
C SER A 61 8.55 -3.38 -20.78
N TYR A 62 7.45 -3.44 -20.05
CA TYR A 62 6.78 -4.70 -19.70
C TYR A 62 5.50 -4.80 -20.51
N ASN A 63 5.40 -5.87 -21.30
CA ASN A 63 4.22 -6.20 -22.09
C ASN A 63 3.08 -6.64 -21.16
N TYR A 64 1.95 -5.95 -21.29
CA TYR A 64 0.66 -6.26 -20.69
C TYR A 64 0.01 -7.40 -21.50
N TYR A 65 -0.18 -8.56 -20.89
CA TYR A 65 -1.10 -9.59 -21.40
C TYR A 65 -2.40 -9.51 -20.61
N ASP A 66 -3.42 -9.07 -21.33
CA ASP A 66 -4.83 -9.03 -20.96
C ASP A 66 -5.38 -10.47 -20.93
N ASN A 67 -6.09 -10.86 -19.86
CA ASN A 67 -7.01 -11.99 -19.89
C ASN A 67 -8.05 -11.83 -18.76
N ASP A 68 -9.22 -11.36 -19.17
CA ASP A 68 -10.46 -11.38 -18.39
C ASP A 68 -10.99 -12.81 -18.25
N TYR A 69 -11.21 -13.30 -17.02
CA TYR A 69 -12.28 -14.26 -16.75
C TYR A 69 -12.62 -14.38 -15.25
N TYR A 70 -13.75 -13.82 -14.84
CA TYR A 70 -14.38 -14.03 -13.53
C TYR A 70 -14.99 -15.43 -13.42
N ASN A 71 -14.76 -16.13 -12.31
CA ASN A 71 -15.79 -16.97 -11.68
C ASN A 71 -15.54 -17.12 -10.17
N ASP A 72 -16.60 -16.84 -9.42
CA ASP A 72 -16.79 -17.06 -7.98
C ASP A 72 -16.64 -18.54 -7.58
N GLU A 73 -15.70 -18.83 -6.67
CA GLU A 73 -15.96 -19.59 -5.44
C GLU A 73 -14.70 -19.55 -4.55
N LYS A 74 -14.86 -19.01 -3.35
CA LYS A 74 -13.78 -18.64 -2.42
C LYS A 74 -13.12 -19.89 -1.81
N ASP A 75 -12.06 -20.40 -2.43
CA ASP A 75 -11.15 -21.37 -1.83
C ASP A 75 -9.84 -20.67 -1.44
N LEU A 76 -9.60 -20.54 -0.13
CA LEU A 76 -8.49 -19.76 0.44
C LEU A 76 -7.19 -20.57 0.37
N THR A 77 -6.50 -20.53 -0.76
CA THR A 77 -5.10 -20.95 -0.89
C THR A 77 -4.16 -19.86 -0.38
N TYR A 78 -2.94 -20.22 0.05
CA TYR A 78 -1.96 -19.25 0.58
C TYR A 78 -1.58 -18.15 -0.43
N GLU A 79 -1.65 -18.41 -1.74
CA GLU A 79 -1.44 -17.34 -2.75
C GLU A 79 -2.67 -16.46 -2.93
N ASN A 80 -3.89 -17.00 -2.87
CA ASN A 80 -5.10 -16.17 -2.85
C ASN A 80 -5.10 -15.20 -1.65
N ILE A 81 -4.50 -15.60 -0.52
CA ILE A 81 -4.29 -14.71 0.63
C ILE A 81 -3.22 -13.66 0.31
N ILE A 82 -2.15 -14.02 -0.39
CA ILE A 82 -1.08 -13.06 -0.77
C ILE A 82 -1.60 -12.05 -1.80
N ASP A 83 -2.34 -12.50 -2.81
CA ASP A 83 -2.92 -11.64 -3.85
C ASP A 83 -4.01 -10.74 -3.26
N ASP A 84 -4.88 -11.27 -2.40
CA ASP A 84 -5.86 -10.45 -1.65
C ASP A 84 -5.17 -9.41 -0.74
N LEU A 85 -4.02 -9.77 -0.13
CA LEU A 85 -3.21 -8.82 0.62
C LEU A 85 -2.53 -7.77 -0.27
N LEU A 86 -2.08 -8.14 -1.48
CA LEU A 86 -1.50 -7.21 -2.45
C LEU A 86 -2.55 -6.23 -2.99
N ASP A 87 -3.74 -6.72 -3.32
CA ASP A 87 -4.87 -5.90 -3.76
C ASP A 87 -5.30 -4.93 -2.65
N GLN A 88 -5.36 -5.40 -1.39
CA GLN A 88 -5.62 -4.53 -0.25
C GLN A 88 -4.53 -3.45 -0.07
N LEU A 89 -3.26 -3.78 -0.32
CA LEU A 89 -2.16 -2.80 -0.27
C LEU A 89 -2.27 -1.77 -1.40
N ASP A 90 -2.59 -2.20 -2.63
CA ASP A 90 -2.77 -1.29 -3.76
C ASP A 90 -3.99 -0.37 -3.55
N GLU A 91 -5.07 -0.87 -2.95
CA GLU A 91 -6.22 -0.03 -2.57
C GLU A 91 -5.80 1.02 -1.51
N LYS A 92 -4.96 0.64 -0.55
CA LYS A 92 -4.42 1.57 0.46
C LYS A 92 -3.50 2.61 -0.15
N ASP A 93 -2.65 2.25 -1.11
CA ASP A 93 -1.80 3.19 -1.85
C ASP A 93 -2.66 4.20 -2.65
N ASN A 94 -3.74 3.73 -3.28
CA ASN A 94 -4.70 4.61 -3.96
C ASN A 94 -5.44 5.56 -2.99
N GLU A 95 -5.75 5.11 -1.77
CA GLU A 95 -6.30 5.97 -0.72
C GLU A 95 -5.29 7.04 -0.29
N ILE A 96 -4.01 6.66 -0.12
CA ILE A 96 -2.91 7.57 0.21
C ILE A 96 -2.76 8.63 -0.89
N ASP A 97 -2.81 8.26 -2.15
CA ASP A 97 -2.73 9.20 -3.26
C ASP A 97 -3.92 10.17 -3.31
N LYS A 98 -5.12 9.70 -3.04
CA LYS A 98 -6.31 10.56 -2.90
C LYS A 98 -6.17 11.54 -1.73
N LEU A 99 -5.64 11.08 -0.59
CA LEU A 99 -5.37 11.90 0.59
C LEU A 99 -4.30 12.96 0.29
N ASN A 100 -3.20 12.59 -0.35
CA ASN A 100 -2.13 13.49 -0.77
C ASN A 100 -2.65 14.57 -1.72
N LYS A 101 -3.50 14.20 -2.69
CA LYS A 101 -4.14 15.16 -3.59
C LYS A 101 -5.06 16.13 -2.84
N LYS A 102 -5.88 15.63 -1.91
CA LYS A 102 -6.72 16.49 -1.05
C LYS A 102 -5.88 17.44 -0.20
N LEU A 103 -4.77 16.95 0.36
CA LEU A 103 -3.85 17.75 1.18
C LEU A 103 -3.25 18.88 0.33
N TYR A 104 -2.79 18.59 -0.89
CA TYR A 104 -2.29 19.58 -1.84
C TYR A 104 -3.34 20.66 -2.17
N ASP A 105 -4.57 20.25 -2.47
CA ASP A 105 -5.67 21.19 -2.77
C ASP A 105 -6.02 22.05 -1.55
N LEU A 106 -6.02 21.47 -0.36
CA LEU A 106 -6.29 22.17 0.90
C LEU A 106 -5.18 23.18 1.21
N ASN A 107 -3.92 22.80 1.01
CA ASN A 107 -2.78 23.68 1.22
C ASN A 107 -2.83 24.88 0.25
N ASN A 108 -3.12 24.63 -1.04
CA ASN A 108 -3.32 25.71 -2.01
C ASN A 108 -4.48 26.63 -1.65
N LYS A 109 -5.58 26.09 -1.10
CA LYS A 109 -6.70 26.90 -0.64
C LYS A 109 -6.31 27.75 0.58
N PHE A 110 -5.57 27.17 1.52
CA PHE A 110 -5.05 27.86 2.69
C PHE A 110 -4.09 29.00 2.31
N GLU A 111 -3.16 28.76 1.39
CA GLU A 111 -2.26 29.79 0.87
C GLU A 111 -3.02 30.95 0.21
N LYS A 112 -4.04 30.65 -0.60
CA LYS A 112 -4.90 31.68 -1.20
C LYS A 112 -5.68 32.47 -0.16
N GLU A 113 -6.17 31.83 0.90
CA GLU A 113 -6.84 32.51 2.01
C GLU A 113 -5.87 33.37 2.82
N GLN A 114 -4.66 32.88 3.10
CA GLN A 114 -3.60 33.67 3.71
C GLN A 114 -3.25 34.89 2.87
N GLU A 115 -3.10 34.75 1.55
CA GLU A 115 -2.78 35.87 0.68
C GLU A 115 -3.91 36.90 0.62
N LYS A 116 -5.16 36.43 0.58
CA LYS A 116 -6.36 37.28 0.65
C LYS A 116 -6.44 38.03 1.98
N ASN A 117 -6.19 37.33 3.09
CA ASN A 117 -6.17 37.93 4.42
C ASN A 117 -5.01 38.92 4.56
N LYS A 118 -3.82 38.59 4.05
CA LYS A 118 -2.66 39.49 3.98
C LYS A 118 -3.02 40.78 3.23
N LYS A 119 -3.68 40.71 2.07
CA LYS A 119 -4.17 41.89 1.34
C LYS A 119 -5.17 42.71 2.15
N LYS A 120 -6.11 42.07 2.85
CA LYS A 120 -7.06 42.74 3.75
C LYS A 120 -6.36 43.43 4.92
N TYR A 121 -5.43 42.75 5.59
CA TYR A 121 -4.65 43.32 6.69
C TYR A 121 -3.79 44.48 6.20
N LEU A 122 -3.18 44.36 5.03
CA LEU A 122 -2.36 45.43 4.45
C LEU A 122 -3.21 46.68 4.14
N ALA A 123 -4.41 46.49 3.58
CA ALA A 123 -5.37 47.58 3.39
C ALA A 123 -5.84 48.17 4.74
N ALA A 124 -6.14 47.34 5.73
CA ALA A 124 -6.51 47.78 7.07
C ALA A 124 -5.38 48.56 7.76
N ILE A 125 -4.13 48.11 7.64
CA ILE A 125 -2.94 48.80 8.14
C ILE A 125 -2.76 50.15 7.44
N ILE A 126 -2.99 50.25 6.12
CA ILE A 126 -2.94 51.54 5.41
C ILE A 126 -4.01 52.50 5.95
N VAL A 127 -5.23 52.02 6.18
CA VAL A 127 -6.31 52.84 6.76
C VAL A 127 -6.01 53.21 8.21
N LEU A 128 -5.55 52.27 9.04
CA LEU A 128 -5.14 52.51 10.42
C LEU A 128 -3.94 53.44 10.51
N THR A 129 -2.97 53.36 9.60
CA THR A 129 -1.83 54.28 9.55
C THR A 129 -2.27 55.68 9.14
N ALA A 130 -3.17 55.81 8.16
CA ALA A 130 -3.76 57.10 7.83
C ALA A 130 -4.56 57.68 9.01
N LEU A 131 -5.38 56.86 9.67
CA LEU A 131 -6.16 57.27 10.85
C LEU A 131 -5.27 57.61 12.03
N THR A 132 -4.22 56.83 12.33
CA THR A 132 -3.27 57.12 13.40
C THR A 132 -2.41 58.33 13.10
N VAL A 133 -2.00 58.59 11.85
CA VAL A 133 -1.32 59.84 11.48
C VAL A 133 -2.27 61.02 11.66
N THR A 134 -3.54 60.89 11.30
CA THR A 134 -4.57 61.92 11.49
C THR A 134 -4.89 62.12 12.98
N PHE A 135 -4.94 61.04 13.75
CA PHE A 135 -5.19 61.04 15.18
C PHE A 135 -3.98 61.58 15.93
N LEU A 136 -2.75 61.19 15.60
CA LEU A 136 -1.51 61.76 16.12
C LEU A 136 -1.40 63.24 15.75
N TYR A 137 -1.77 63.64 14.54
CA TYR A 137 -1.88 65.05 14.16
C TYR A 137 -2.88 65.78 15.08
N PHE A 138 -4.06 65.21 15.33
CA PHE A 138 -5.05 65.74 16.28
C PHE A 138 -4.62 65.67 17.76
N PHE A 139 -3.85 64.67 18.16
CA PHE A 139 -3.42 64.38 19.53
C PHE A 139 -2.21 65.24 19.91
N ILE A 140 -1.29 65.44 18.97
CA ILE A 140 -0.26 66.49 19.00
C ILE A 140 -0.94 67.88 19.15
N LEU A 141 -2.15 68.05 18.60
CA LEU A 141 -2.98 69.25 18.78
C LEU A 141 -3.83 69.25 20.08
N LYS A 142 -4.00 68.14 20.82
CA LYS A 142 -4.99 68.03 21.92
C LYS A 142 -4.56 67.36 23.24
N CYS A 143 -3.26 67.30 23.53
CA CYS A 143 -2.70 66.87 24.83
C CYS A 143 -2.60 65.37 25.11
N SER A 144 -1.72 65.14 26.09
CA SER A 144 -1.34 63.94 26.82
C SER A 144 -2.48 63.11 27.38
N ASP A 145 -2.37 61.78 27.30
CA ASP A 145 -2.21 60.96 28.50
C ASP A 145 -1.73 59.54 28.16
N ALA A 146 -0.76 59.03 28.93
CA ALA A 146 0.06 57.86 28.59
C ALA A 146 -0.45 56.51 29.15
N LYS A 147 -1.55 56.52 29.92
CA LYS A 147 -2.01 55.34 30.68
C LYS A 147 -2.76 54.30 29.85
N ASP A 148 -3.61 54.70 28.91
CA ASP A 148 -4.44 53.74 28.14
C ASP A 148 -3.63 52.95 27.09
N TYR A 149 -2.53 53.53 26.59
CA TYR A 149 -1.63 52.84 25.66
C TYR A 149 -0.94 51.63 26.28
N LYS A 150 -0.57 51.71 27.57
CA LYS A 150 0.17 50.64 28.24
C LYS A 150 -0.68 49.37 28.40
N LYS A 151 -1.96 49.53 28.77
CA LYS A 151 -2.87 48.40 28.96
C LYS A 151 -3.14 47.64 27.65
N GLY A 152 -3.44 48.35 26.57
CA GLY A 152 -3.68 47.72 25.26
C GLY A 152 -2.44 47.00 24.70
N LYS A 153 -1.23 47.50 25.01
CA LYS A 153 0.02 46.84 24.64
C LYS A 153 0.20 45.50 25.37
N GLU A 154 -0.09 45.45 26.67
CA GLU A 154 0.04 44.22 27.47
C GLU A 154 -0.93 43.12 27.00
N GLU A 155 -2.19 43.47 26.73
CA GLU A 155 -3.20 42.54 26.20
C GLU A 155 -2.83 41.98 24.81
N PHE A 156 -2.29 42.82 23.93
CA PHE A 156 -1.85 42.38 22.60
C PHE A 156 -0.61 41.47 22.67
N GLU A 157 0.35 41.78 23.54
CA GLU A 157 1.51 40.91 23.74
C GLU A 157 1.14 39.55 24.35
N GLU A 158 0.11 39.49 25.20
CA GLU A 158 -0.42 38.23 25.74
C GLU A 158 -1.09 37.39 24.65
N TYR A 159 -1.92 38.00 23.80
CA TYR A 159 -2.51 37.32 22.65
C TYR A 159 -1.44 36.71 21.72
N LEU A 160 -0.41 37.47 21.37
CA LEU A 160 0.69 36.99 20.52
C LEU A 160 1.51 35.87 21.17
N ARG A 161 1.62 35.84 22.51
CA ARG A 161 2.27 34.74 23.23
C ARG A 161 1.45 33.46 23.12
N ASN A 162 0.14 33.54 23.38
CA ASN A 162 -0.74 32.37 23.32
C ASN A 162 -0.77 31.76 21.92
N GLU A 163 -0.87 32.60 20.87
CA GLU A 163 -0.88 32.12 19.48
C GLU A 163 0.46 31.48 19.08
N ARG A 164 1.59 31.99 19.59
CA ARG A 164 2.91 31.36 19.39
C ARG A 164 3.00 30.00 20.06
N ASP A 165 2.49 29.88 21.28
CA ASP A 165 2.54 28.63 22.05
C ASP A 165 1.66 27.54 21.41
N GLU A 166 0.48 27.91 20.89
CA GLU A 166 -0.37 27.00 20.11
C GLU A 166 0.31 26.52 18.83
N ASN A 167 0.93 27.43 18.06
CA ASN A 167 1.65 27.06 16.84
C ASN A 167 2.82 26.12 17.14
N LYS A 168 3.57 26.36 18.22
CA LYS A 168 4.67 25.47 18.64
C LYS A 168 4.15 24.08 19.03
N LYS A 169 2.96 23.99 19.63
CA LYS A 169 2.33 22.71 19.94
C LYS A 169 1.97 21.95 18.66
N LEU A 170 1.37 22.63 17.68
CA LEU A 170 1.03 22.05 16.37
C LEU A 170 2.28 21.57 15.61
N GLU A 171 3.37 22.33 15.63
CA GLU A 171 4.64 21.93 15.02
C GLU A 171 5.20 20.62 15.60
N ASN A 172 5.11 20.45 16.92
CA ASN A 172 5.54 19.20 17.57
C ASN A 172 4.63 18.02 17.20
N GLU A 173 3.32 18.24 17.10
CA GLU A 173 2.36 17.20 16.67
C GLU A 173 2.63 16.78 15.22
N ILE A 174 2.88 17.72 14.32
CA ILE A 174 3.23 17.43 12.91
C ILE A 174 4.52 16.60 12.85
N SER A 175 5.57 17.02 13.57
CA SER A 175 6.85 16.28 13.58
C SER A 175 6.69 14.85 14.11
N THR A 176 5.80 14.64 15.09
CA THR A 176 5.51 13.30 15.61
C THR A 176 4.83 12.42 14.55
N LEU A 177 3.81 12.96 13.87
CA LEU A 177 3.09 12.25 12.81
C LEU A 177 3.99 11.93 11.60
N GLU A 178 4.92 12.81 11.24
CA GLU A 178 5.88 12.56 10.16
C GLU A 178 6.79 11.37 10.48
N ASN A 179 7.25 11.25 11.73
CA ASN A 179 8.06 10.10 12.16
C ASN A 179 7.26 8.79 12.08
N GLU A 180 6.00 8.79 12.53
CA GLU A 180 5.12 7.62 12.46
C GLU A 180 4.87 7.17 11.01
N ILE A 181 4.64 8.12 10.09
CA ILE A 181 4.46 7.83 8.66
C ILE A 181 5.74 7.19 8.07
N ASN A 182 6.91 7.69 8.44
CA ASN A 182 8.18 7.16 7.93
C ASN A 182 8.45 5.74 8.46
N GLU A 183 8.14 5.47 9.73
CA GLU A 183 8.23 4.13 10.30
C GLU A 183 7.29 3.16 9.58
N GLN A 184 6.03 3.54 9.35
CA GLN A 184 5.06 2.72 8.61
C GLN A 184 5.52 2.42 7.17
N LYS A 185 6.08 3.40 6.47
CA LYS A 185 6.65 3.18 5.13
C LYS A 185 7.80 2.15 5.17
N SER A 186 8.66 2.22 6.18
CA SER A 186 9.75 1.25 6.36
C SER A 186 9.23 -0.17 6.61
N ILE A 187 8.17 -0.31 7.41
CA ILE A 187 7.52 -1.60 7.67
C ILE A 187 6.92 -2.17 6.38
N ASN A 188 6.15 -1.37 5.64
CA ASN A 188 5.49 -1.82 4.41
C ASN A 188 6.47 -2.26 3.33
N SER A 189 7.58 -1.51 3.16
CA SER A 189 8.64 -1.90 2.22
C SER A 189 9.30 -3.24 2.61
N SER A 190 9.53 -3.46 3.90
CA SER A 190 10.07 -4.73 4.41
C SER A 190 9.10 -5.89 4.18
N LEU A 191 7.80 -5.66 4.44
CA LEU A 191 6.75 -6.66 4.22
C LEU A 191 6.66 -7.06 2.73
N LYS A 192 6.70 -6.08 1.83
CA LYS A 192 6.70 -6.30 0.37
C LYS A 192 7.89 -7.15 -0.08
N ALA A 193 9.07 -6.88 0.47
CA ALA A 193 10.27 -7.68 0.18
C ALA A 193 10.13 -9.13 0.67
N VAL A 194 9.54 -9.34 1.86
CA VAL A 194 9.26 -10.69 2.38
C VAL A 194 8.30 -11.43 1.47
N ALA A 195 7.19 -10.80 1.06
CA ALA A 195 6.18 -11.40 0.18
C ALA A 195 6.79 -11.87 -1.16
N LEU A 196 7.59 -11.02 -1.80
CA LEU A 196 8.29 -11.34 -3.05
C LEU A 196 9.28 -12.50 -2.88
N ASN A 197 10.02 -12.52 -1.77
CA ASN A 197 10.95 -13.61 -1.47
C ASN A 197 10.23 -14.94 -1.23
N SER A 198 9.09 -14.94 -0.52
CA SER A 198 8.27 -16.14 -0.36
C SER A 198 7.72 -16.65 -1.68
N GLN A 199 7.23 -15.78 -2.56
CA GLN A 199 6.74 -16.17 -3.89
C GLN A 199 7.86 -16.80 -4.74
N ALA A 200 9.05 -16.17 -4.74
CA ALA A 200 10.21 -16.71 -5.44
C ALA A 200 10.65 -18.08 -4.88
N PHE A 201 10.62 -18.25 -3.56
CA PHE A 201 10.94 -19.51 -2.90
C PHE A 201 9.96 -20.63 -3.26
N ILE A 202 8.65 -20.35 -3.20
CA ILE A 202 7.58 -21.29 -3.57
C ILE A 202 7.75 -21.73 -5.03
N LYS A 203 7.95 -20.77 -5.94
CA LYS A 203 8.21 -21.05 -7.36
C LYS A 203 9.45 -21.92 -7.59
N ASN A 204 10.50 -21.74 -6.77
CA ASN A 204 11.71 -22.54 -6.85
C ASN A 204 11.49 -23.97 -6.31
N ILE A 205 10.73 -24.14 -5.23
CA ILE A 205 10.34 -25.46 -4.71
C ILE A 205 9.62 -26.25 -5.81
N TYR A 206 8.65 -25.63 -6.48
CA TYR A 206 7.87 -26.28 -7.55
C TYR A 206 8.68 -26.58 -8.80
N LYS A 207 9.72 -25.78 -9.10
CA LYS A 207 10.63 -26.02 -10.21
C LYS A 207 11.63 -27.15 -9.94
N THR A 208 11.99 -27.42 -8.68
CA THR A 208 13.09 -28.33 -8.32
C THR A 208 12.62 -29.67 -7.77
N ASN A 209 11.36 -29.79 -7.37
CA ASN A 209 10.81 -31.03 -6.83
C ASN A 209 9.59 -31.49 -7.64
N THR A 210 9.41 -32.81 -7.74
CA THR A 210 8.16 -33.39 -8.24
C THR A 210 7.05 -33.13 -7.23
N ILE A 211 5.81 -33.03 -7.71
CA ILE A 211 4.66 -32.85 -6.83
C ILE A 211 4.48 -34.00 -5.83
N ASN A 212 4.86 -35.22 -6.22
CA ASN A 212 4.89 -36.39 -5.33
C ASN A 212 5.79 -36.16 -4.11
N LYS A 213 6.97 -35.58 -4.33
CA LYS A 213 7.93 -35.30 -3.26
C LYS A 213 7.45 -34.18 -2.32
N ILE A 214 6.82 -33.14 -2.85
CA ILE A 214 6.29 -32.03 -2.04
C ILE A 214 5.11 -32.49 -1.19
N ALA A 215 4.25 -33.34 -1.75
CA ALA A 215 3.11 -33.90 -1.04
C ALA A 215 3.49 -35.02 -0.06
N ASN A 216 4.77 -35.43 0.01
CA ASN A 216 5.23 -36.60 0.77
C ASN A 216 4.47 -37.87 0.40
N VAL A 217 4.23 -38.10 -0.90
CA VAL A 217 3.67 -39.36 -1.40
C VAL A 217 4.65 -40.49 -1.06
N PRO A 218 4.19 -41.60 -0.43
CA PRO A 218 5.03 -42.76 -0.16
C PRO A 218 5.75 -43.28 -1.41
N GLU A 219 7.00 -43.72 -1.26
CA GLU A 219 7.83 -44.15 -2.41
C GLU A 219 7.26 -45.35 -3.18
N ASP A 220 6.44 -46.16 -2.51
CA ASP A 220 5.71 -47.31 -3.08
C ASP A 220 4.44 -46.92 -3.84
N ILE A 221 4.09 -45.62 -3.88
CA ILE A 221 2.92 -45.08 -4.56
C ILE A 221 3.37 -44.10 -5.63
N HIS A 222 2.93 -44.34 -6.86
CA HIS A 222 3.14 -43.43 -7.98
C HIS A 222 1.81 -42.85 -8.44
N LEU A 223 1.69 -41.53 -8.30
CA LEU A 223 0.54 -40.76 -8.79
C LEU A 223 0.91 -40.01 -10.05
N TYR A 224 -0.02 -39.97 -11.00
CA TYR A 224 0.06 -39.13 -12.18
C TYR A 224 -1.35 -38.86 -12.70
N PHE A 225 -1.51 -37.85 -13.56
CA PHE A 225 -2.78 -37.57 -14.22
C PHE A 225 -2.72 -38.00 -15.68
N GLU A 226 -3.75 -38.72 -16.12
CA GLU A 226 -3.95 -39.09 -17.51
C GLU A 226 -5.37 -38.73 -17.92
N ASN A 227 -5.52 -37.85 -18.92
CA ASN A 227 -6.83 -37.34 -19.39
C ASN A 227 -7.72 -36.82 -18.25
N ASP A 228 -7.14 -35.99 -17.36
CA ASP A 228 -7.78 -35.42 -16.16
C ASP A 228 -8.28 -36.42 -15.11
N LYS A 229 -7.90 -37.69 -15.23
CA LYS A 229 -8.14 -38.72 -14.21
C LYS A 229 -6.88 -38.97 -13.41
N LEU A 230 -7.03 -39.03 -12.09
CA LEU A 230 -5.95 -39.43 -11.20
C LEU A 230 -5.68 -40.92 -11.40
N GLN A 231 -4.48 -41.22 -11.89
CA GLN A 231 -3.94 -42.56 -11.93
C GLN A 231 -3.10 -42.81 -10.68
N LEU A 232 -3.17 -44.04 -10.19
CA LEU A 232 -2.44 -44.47 -9.01
C LEU A 232 -1.90 -45.88 -9.27
N ASN A 233 -0.59 -46.02 -9.12
CA ASN A 233 0.07 -47.31 -9.11
C ASN A 233 0.66 -47.55 -7.71
N ASP A 234 0.25 -48.64 -7.07
CA ASP A 234 0.73 -49.07 -5.76
C ASP A 234 1.57 -50.33 -5.94
N VAL A 235 2.89 -50.19 -5.78
CA VAL A 235 3.85 -51.27 -6.05
C VAL A 235 3.57 -52.49 -5.18
N LEU A 236 2.99 -52.30 -3.99
CA LEU A 236 2.69 -53.38 -3.05
C LEU A 236 1.41 -54.17 -3.40
N TYR A 237 0.51 -53.60 -4.22
CA TYR A 237 -0.80 -54.20 -4.52
C TYR A 237 -1.13 -54.15 -6.03
N PRO A 238 -0.31 -54.79 -6.89
CA PRO A 238 -0.41 -54.67 -8.35
C PRO A 238 -1.66 -55.33 -8.95
N ASP A 239 -2.29 -56.27 -8.25
CA ASP A 239 -3.49 -56.98 -8.72
C ASP A 239 -4.77 -56.11 -8.65
N TYR A 240 -4.67 -54.92 -8.06
CA TYR A 240 -5.76 -53.98 -7.88
C TYR A 240 -5.50 -52.72 -8.72
N GLU A 241 -6.52 -52.27 -9.47
CA GLU A 241 -6.40 -51.16 -10.43
C GLU A 241 -5.83 -49.86 -9.83
N TYR A 242 -6.13 -49.58 -8.55
CA TYR A 242 -5.60 -48.46 -7.79
C TYR A 242 -4.98 -48.93 -6.46
N GLY A 243 -4.39 -50.12 -6.43
CA GLY A 243 -3.72 -50.63 -5.23
C GLY A 243 -4.63 -50.75 -4.01
N ARG A 244 -4.08 -50.41 -2.83
CA ARG A 244 -4.83 -50.31 -1.55
C ARG A 244 -6.00 -49.34 -1.58
N TYR A 245 -6.00 -48.41 -2.52
CA TYR A 245 -7.02 -47.37 -2.67
C TYR A 245 -8.08 -47.72 -3.71
N THR A 246 -8.14 -48.98 -4.12
CA THR A 246 -9.18 -49.48 -5.00
C THR A 246 -10.50 -49.63 -4.25
N GLY A 247 -11.45 -48.77 -4.57
CA GLY A 247 -12.86 -48.93 -4.25
C GLY A 247 -13.62 -49.53 -5.42
N TYR A 248 -14.91 -49.80 -5.22
CA TYR A 248 -15.80 -50.36 -6.23
C TYR A 248 -17.15 -49.65 -6.21
N ILE A 249 -17.76 -49.49 -7.37
CA ILE A 249 -19.13 -49.01 -7.52
C ILE A 249 -19.99 -50.08 -8.19
N SER A 250 -21.28 -50.06 -7.88
CA SER A 250 -22.29 -50.84 -8.60
C SER A 250 -22.67 -50.15 -9.92
N GLU A 251 -23.47 -50.81 -10.75
CA GLU A 251 -23.92 -50.25 -12.03
C GLU A 251 -24.65 -48.90 -11.88
N THR A 252 -25.33 -48.68 -10.74
CA THR A 252 -26.04 -47.42 -10.48
C THR A 252 -25.12 -46.28 -10.05
N GLY A 253 -23.89 -46.57 -9.62
CA GLY A 253 -22.87 -45.57 -9.28
C GLY A 253 -23.15 -44.70 -8.04
N LYS A 254 -24.26 -44.90 -7.31
CA LYS A 254 -24.71 -44.03 -6.20
C LYS A 254 -23.93 -44.21 -4.89
N CYS A 255 -23.39 -45.41 -4.67
CA CYS A 255 -22.60 -45.74 -3.50
C CYS A 255 -21.26 -46.33 -3.93
N PHE A 256 -20.21 -46.07 -3.14
CA PHE A 256 -18.94 -46.74 -3.30
C PHE A 256 -18.68 -47.72 -2.16
N HIS A 257 -17.86 -48.72 -2.47
CA HIS A 257 -17.66 -49.93 -1.68
C HIS A 257 -16.17 -50.25 -1.60
N MET A 258 -15.66 -50.65 -0.43
CA MET A 258 -14.28 -51.11 -0.28
C MET A 258 -14.09 -52.61 -0.61
N LYS A 259 -15.18 -53.35 -0.79
CA LYS A 259 -15.17 -54.79 -1.08
C LYS A 259 -15.82 -55.09 -2.42
N LYS A 260 -15.07 -55.72 -3.33
CA LYS A 260 -15.57 -56.22 -4.61
C LYS A 260 -16.73 -57.20 -4.39
N GLY A 261 -17.78 -57.07 -5.19
CA GLY A 261 -19.01 -57.85 -5.13
C GLY A 261 -20.01 -57.41 -4.04
N CYS A 262 -19.67 -56.44 -3.18
CA CYS A 262 -20.59 -55.96 -2.15
C CYS A 262 -21.79 -55.27 -2.81
N THR A 263 -22.99 -55.87 -2.71
CA THR A 263 -24.21 -55.34 -3.34
C THR A 263 -24.03 -55.11 -4.85
N GLY A 264 -23.30 -56.01 -5.52
CA GLY A 264 -23.07 -55.93 -6.97
C GLY A 264 -22.02 -54.90 -7.40
N ALA A 265 -21.25 -54.32 -6.47
CA ALA A 265 -20.18 -53.40 -6.80
C ALA A 265 -18.98 -54.12 -7.41
N ILE A 266 -18.72 -53.90 -8.70
CA ILE A 266 -17.64 -54.58 -9.45
C ILE A 266 -16.73 -53.62 -10.21
N LYS A 267 -17.20 -52.41 -10.52
CA LYS A 267 -16.45 -51.43 -11.30
C LYS A 267 -15.46 -50.71 -10.37
N PRO A 268 -14.14 -50.83 -10.60
CA PRO A 268 -13.14 -50.21 -9.73
C PRO A 268 -13.16 -48.69 -9.85
N ILE A 269 -12.81 -48.02 -8.75
CA ILE A 269 -12.62 -46.58 -8.67
C ILE A 269 -11.47 -46.26 -7.71
N CYS A 270 -10.77 -45.15 -7.94
CA CYS A 270 -9.79 -44.63 -6.99
C CYS A 270 -10.51 -43.89 -5.85
N ILE A 271 -10.39 -44.36 -4.60
CA ILE A 271 -11.02 -43.67 -3.47
C ILE A 271 -10.28 -42.39 -3.07
N LEU A 272 -9.06 -42.19 -3.54
CA LEU A 272 -8.35 -40.94 -3.31
C LEU A 272 -8.89 -39.83 -4.21
N ASP A 273 -9.35 -40.12 -5.42
CA ASP A 273 -9.87 -39.13 -6.36
C ASP A 273 -11.18 -38.50 -5.85
N LYS A 274 -11.08 -37.28 -5.30
CA LYS A 274 -12.23 -36.50 -4.80
C LYS A 274 -13.33 -36.37 -5.84
N LYS A 275 -13.00 -36.16 -7.12
CA LYS A 275 -14.00 -36.00 -8.19
C LYS A 275 -14.72 -37.32 -8.45
N ALA A 276 -13.99 -38.43 -8.40
CA ALA A 276 -14.59 -39.76 -8.56
C ALA A 276 -15.57 -40.10 -7.43
N ILE A 277 -15.35 -39.62 -6.20
CA ILE A 277 -16.18 -39.93 -5.03
C ILE A 277 -17.17 -38.84 -4.59
N LYS A 278 -17.07 -37.60 -5.10
CA LYS A 278 -17.81 -36.40 -4.64
C LYS A 278 -19.29 -36.64 -4.36
N ASP A 279 -19.99 -37.29 -5.29
CA ASP A 279 -21.45 -37.49 -5.21
C ASP A 279 -21.84 -38.90 -4.73
N LYS A 280 -20.88 -39.67 -4.19
CA LYS A 280 -21.08 -41.09 -3.85
C LYS A 280 -21.04 -41.29 -2.34
N LYS A 281 -22.04 -41.97 -1.82
CA LYS A 281 -22.09 -42.30 -0.38
C LYS A 281 -21.27 -43.56 -0.08
N PRO A 282 -20.53 -43.62 1.04
CA PRO A 282 -19.86 -44.85 1.46
C PRO A 282 -20.89 -45.92 1.82
N CYS A 283 -20.65 -47.17 1.43
CA CYS A 283 -21.51 -48.29 1.79
C CYS A 283 -21.42 -48.59 3.29
N LEU A 284 -22.55 -48.53 4.00
CA LEU A 284 -22.62 -48.82 5.45
C LEU A 284 -22.15 -50.25 5.84
N LYS A 285 -22.12 -51.19 4.89
CA LYS A 285 -21.70 -52.57 5.15
C LYS A 285 -20.18 -52.75 5.11
N CYS A 286 -19.51 -52.17 4.12
CA CYS A 286 -18.10 -52.42 3.84
C CYS A 286 -17.17 -51.21 4.03
N CYS A 287 -17.71 -50.00 4.21
CA CYS A 287 -16.94 -48.77 4.34
C CYS A 287 -17.00 -48.22 5.77
N ARG A 288 -16.68 -49.04 6.78
CA ARG A 288 -16.80 -48.62 8.20
C ARG A 288 -15.77 -47.58 8.61
N PHE A 289 -14.57 -47.64 8.04
CA PHE A 289 -13.49 -46.69 8.26
C PHE A 289 -12.77 -46.51 6.94
N ILE A 290 -12.81 -45.28 6.41
CA ILE A 290 -12.02 -44.88 5.26
C ILE A 290 -11.15 -43.73 5.76
N ASP A 291 -9.86 -43.99 5.85
CA ASP A 291 -8.89 -42.97 6.17
C ASP A 291 -8.21 -42.56 4.87
N ILE A 292 -8.43 -41.32 4.46
CA ILE A 292 -7.76 -40.73 3.29
C ILE A 292 -6.45 -40.14 3.82
N PRO A 293 -5.28 -40.66 3.38
CA PRO A 293 -4.01 -40.15 3.86
C PRO A 293 -3.86 -38.65 3.57
N THR A 294 -3.27 -37.92 4.52
CA THR A 294 -3.04 -36.48 4.39
C THR A 294 -2.21 -36.14 3.15
N TRP A 295 -1.22 -36.95 2.79
CA TRP A 295 -0.42 -36.77 1.57
C TRP A 295 -1.28 -36.75 0.29
N ALA A 296 -2.37 -37.53 0.24
CA ALA A 296 -3.23 -37.62 -0.94
C ALA A 296 -4.05 -36.34 -1.10
N LEU A 297 -4.51 -35.78 0.01
CA LEU A 297 -5.18 -34.49 0.05
C LEU A 297 -4.22 -33.37 -0.36
N THR A 298 -3.01 -33.36 0.19
CA THR A 298 -1.96 -32.40 -0.16
C THR A 298 -1.62 -32.47 -1.65
N TYR A 299 -1.44 -33.66 -2.21
CA TYR A 299 -1.13 -33.85 -3.63
C TYR A 299 -2.21 -33.25 -4.55
N GLN A 300 -3.49 -33.52 -4.27
CA GLN A 300 -4.58 -33.01 -5.09
C GLN A 300 -4.70 -31.50 -5.03
N ASN A 301 -4.58 -30.92 -3.83
CA ASN A 301 -4.60 -29.47 -3.67
C ASN A 301 -3.44 -28.82 -4.44
N LEU A 302 -2.24 -29.42 -4.42
CA LEU A 302 -1.09 -28.92 -5.19
C LEU A 302 -1.30 -29.02 -6.70
N VAL A 303 -1.98 -30.07 -7.21
CA VAL A 303 -2.30 -30.22 -8.64
C VAL A 303 -3.32 -29.16 -9.07
N GLU A 304 -4.38 -28.95 -8.29
CA GLU A 304 -5.41 -27.95 -8.57
C GLU A 304 -4.79 -26.55 -8.61
N TYR A 305 -4.05 -26.20 -7.56
CA TYR A 305 -3.34 -24.93 -7.46
C TYR A 305 -2.37 -24.69 -8.64
N ALA A 306 -1.62 -25.70 -9.08
CA ALA A 306 -0.73 -25.54 -10.22
C ALA A 306 -1.45 -25.38 -11.56
N LYS A 307 -2.62 -26.03 -11.73
CA LYS A 307 -3.47 -25.84 -12.90
C LYS A 307 -4.01 -24.41 -12.95
N GLU A 308 -4.48 -23.89 -11.81
CA GLU A 308 -5.00 -22.52 -11.67
C GLU A 308 -3.94 -21.46 -11.99
N ASN A 309 -2.70 -21.69 -11.55
CA ASN A 309 -1.60 -20.72 -11.67
C ASN A 309 -0.68 -20.96 -12.87
N GLY A 310 -1.03 -21.89 -13.78
CA GLY A 310 -0.21 -22.21 -14.96
C GLY A 310 1.18 -22.76 -14.63
N ILE A 311 1.39 -23.31 -13.43
CA ILE A 311 2.67 -23.84 -12.96
C ILE A 311 2.87 -25.24 -13.53
N LYS A 312 4.02 -25.47 -14.16
CA LYS A 312 4.44 -26.80 -14.63
C LYS A 312 5.41 -27.42 -13.62
N PHE A 313 5.06 -28.58 -13.07
CA PHE A 313 5.98 -29.39 -12.28
C PHE A 313 6.96 -30.15 -13.16
N ASN A 314 8.13 -30.48 -12.61
CA ASN A 314 8.94 -31.54 -13.19
C ASN A 314 8.23 -32.89 -12.93
N ASN A 315 8.08 -33.69 -13.98
CA ASN A 315 7.64 -35.08 -13.88
C ASN A 315 8.70 -35.94 -13.19
#